data_AF-A0A7S2GDW5-F1
#
_entry.id   AF-A0A7S2GDW5-F1
#
_cell.length_a   1.000
_cell.length_b   1.000
_cell.length_c   1.000
_cell.angle_alpha   90.00
_cell.angle_beta   90.00
_cell.angle_gamma   90.00
#
_symmetry.space_group_name_H-M   'P 1'
#
loop_
_entity.id
_entity.type
_entity.pdbx_description
1 polymer ?
#
loop_
_entity_poly.entity_id
_entity_poly.type
_entity_poly.pdbx_seq_one_letter_code
_entity_poly.pdbx_strand_id
1 'polypeptide(L)'
;EIWDNAEAQLTAALNEARGSDWSLNPGDGAFYGPKIDIRLMDAMKRRFQCGTIQLDFNNPIRFNLQYRREGVDEEAPAEEDDKAEFVGAVERDASGAVIWREGKLRTGFERP
;
A
#
# COMPACT_ATOMS: atom_id res chain seq x y z
N GLU A 1 -3.67 -4.32 12.30
CA GLU A 1 -2.96 -5.47 11.69
C GLU A 1 -2.16 -5.09 10.44
N ILE A 2 -2.76 -4.67 9.32
CA ILE A 2 -2.02 -4.25 8.11
C ILE A 2 -1.05 -3.09 8.42
N TRP A 3 -1.54 -2.10 9.16
CA TRP A 3 -0.74 -0.93 9.56
C TRP A 3 0.45 -1.31 10.44
N ASP A 4 0.19 -2.11 11.49
CA ASP A 4 1.22 -2.56 12.43
C ASP A 4 2.29 -3.41 11.72
N ASN A 5 1.87 -4.25 10.78
CA ASN A 5 2.78 -5.04 9.95
C ASN A 5 3.63 -4.14 9.04
N ALA A 6 3.02 -3.14 8.40
CA ALA A 6 3.74 -2.18 7.57
C ALA A 6 4.79 -1.38 8.36
N GLU A 7 4.44 -0.89 9.55
CA GLU A 7 5.37 -0.19 10.44
C GLU A 7 6.50 -1.11 10.91
N ALA A 8 6.20 -2.36 11.24
CA ALA A 8 7.21 -3.35 11.62
C ALA A 8 8.19 -3.64 10.48
N GLN A 9 7.70 -3.78 9.24
CA GLN A 9 8.55 -4.00 8.06
C GLN A 9 9.47 -2.81 7.77
N LEU A 10 8.95 -1.58 7.82
CA LEU A 10 9.78 -0.39 7.63
C LEU A 10 10.82 -0.24 8.75
N THR A 11 10.45 -0.55 9.98
CA THR A 11 11.35 -0.55 11.13
C THR A 11 12.47 -1.58 10.96
N ALA A 12 12.13 -2.80 10.53
CA ALA A 12 13.11 -3.84 10.24
C ALA A 12 14.08 -3.41 9.13
N ALA A 13 13.56 -2.87 8.03
CA ALA A 13 14.37 -2.36 6.93
C ALA A 13 15.33 -1.23 7.35
N LEU A 14 14.87 -0.31 8.21
CA LEU A 14 15.71 0.75 8.78
C LEU A 14 16.79 0.21 9.72
N ASN A 15 16.47 -0.82 10.51
CA ASN A 15 17.43 -1.45 11.42
C ASN A 15 18.51 -2.26 10.69
N GLU A 16 18.18 -2.84 9.53
CA GLU A 16 19.14 -3.56 8.68
C GLU A 16 20.02 -2.61 7.86
N ALA A 17 19.51 -1.41 7.55
CA ALA A 17 20.25 -0.41 6.80
C ALA A 17 21.50 0.04 7.56
N ARG A 18 22.68 -0.11 6.94
CA ARG A 18 23.94 0.28 7.58
C ARG A 18 24.06 1.80 7.64
N GLY A 19 24.22 2.34 8.85
CA GLY A 19 24.67 3.72 9.09
C GLY A 19 23.57 4.77 9.20
N SER A 20 22.34 4.43 9.58
CA SER A 20 21.26 5.40 9.74
C SER A 20 20.69 5.37 11.16
N ASP A 21 21.15 6.28 12.00
CA ASP A 21 20.38 6.69 13.18
C ASP A 21 19.07 7.30 12.66
N TRP A 22 17.96 6.62 12.92
CA TRP A 22 16.63 7.10 12.56
C TRP A 22 15.85 7.44 13.82
N SER A 23 14.87 8.33 13.69
CA SER A 23 13.98 8.70 14.77
C SER A 23 12.53 8.58 14.33
N LEU A 24 11.67 8.23 15.27
CA LEU A 24 10.24 8.11 15.01
C LEU A 24 9.62 9.51 14.97
N ASN A 25 8.83 9.79 13.93
CA ASN A 25 8.07 11.03 13.81
C ASN A 25 6.56 10.72 13.86
N PRO A 26 5.96 10.61 15.07
CA PRO A 26 4.59 10.15 15.23
C PRO A 26 3.61 11.13 14.59
N GLY A 27 2.67 10.62 13.79
CA GLY A 27 1.61 11.42 13.18
C GLY A 27 1.99 12.12 11.86
N ASP A 28 3.21 11.96 11.37
CA ASP A 28 3.63 12.45 10.03
C ASP A 28 3.38 11.41 8.92
N GLY A 29 2.89 10.21 9.26
CA GLY A 29 2.43 9.24 8.25
C GLY A 29 1.24 9.77 7.45
N ALA A 30 1.14 9.39 6.17
CA ALA A 30 -0.07 9.72 5.41
C ALA A 30 -1.25 8.85 5.87
N PHE A 31 -2.48 9.25 5.58
CA PHE A 31 -3.67 8.49 6.02
C PHE A 31 -3.76 7.05 5.47
N TYR A 32 -3.00 6.72 4.43
CA TYR A 32 -3.05 5.45 3.70
C TYR A 32 -1.81 4.56 3.86
N GLY A 33 -0.81 5.02 4.63
CA GLY A 33 0.32 4.19 4.98
C GLY A 33 1.47 4.94 5.64
N PRO A 34 2.37 4.21 6.32
CA PRO A 34 3.56 4.78 6.92
C PRO A 34 4.58 5.19 5.85
N LYS A 35 5.48 6.11 6.21
CA LYS A 35 6.51 6.64 5.31
C LYS A 35 7.86 6.80 6.02
N ILE A 36 8.93 6.71 5.25
CA ILE A 36 10.31 7.04 5.64
C ILE A 36 10.70 8.32 4.92
N ASP A 37 11.06 9.36 5.67
CA ASP A 37 11.57 10.60 5.09
C ASP A 37 13.09 10.70 5.25
N ILE A 38 13.78 10.86 4.12
CA ILE A 38 15.23 11.05 4.10
C ILE A 38 15.50 12.55 4.09
N ARG A 39 16.11 13.04 5.17
CA ARG A 39 16.46 14.45 5.35
C ARG A 39 17.97 14.64 5.30
N LEU A 40 18.42 15.57 4.45
CA LEU A 40 19.81 16.00 4.36
C LEU A 40 19.97 17.36 5.05
N MET A 41 21.14 17.59 5.64
CA MET A 41 21.52 18.87 6.23
C MET A 41 22.59 19.54 5.38
N ASP A 42 22.39 20.80 5.02
CA ASP A 42 23.38 21.57 4.27
C ASP A 42 24.44 22.23 5.19
N ALA A 43 25.44 22.87 4.58
CA ALA A 43 26.49 23.59 5.32
C ALA A 43 25.98 24.76 6.18
N MET A 44 24.76 25.25 5.91
CA MET A 44 24.08 26.29 6.69
C MET A 44 23.14 25.72 7.76
N LYS A 45 23.20 24.41 8.03
CA LYS A 45 22.36 23.68 9.00
C LYS A 45 20.86 23.69 8.69
N ARG A 46 20.47 23.91 7.42
CA ARG A 46 19.09 23.78 6.97
C ARG A 46 18.79 22.32 6.65
N ARG A 47 17.59 21.86 7.00
CA ARG A 47 17.12 20.50 6.73
C ARG A 47 16.27 20.51 5.45
N PHE A 48 16.63 19.66 4.50
CA PHE A 48 15.89 19.45 3.27
C PHE A 48 15.46 17.99 3.19
N GLN A 49 14.19 17.76 2.88
CA GLN A 49 13.72 16.41 2.55
C GLN A 49 14.11 16.12 1.11
N CYS A 50 14.90 15.07 0.91
CA CYS A 50 15.45 14.72 -0.40
C CYS A 50 14.85 13.43 -0.96
N GLY A 51 14.24 12.60 -0.11
CA GLY A 51 13.55 11.40 -0.52
C GLY A 51 12.42 11.05 0.44
N THR A 52 11.42 10.34 -0.08
CA THR A 52 10.38 9.69 0.72
C THR A 52 10.17 8.29 0.18
N ILE A 53 10.08 7.31 1.07
CA ILE A 53 9.65 5.95 0.75
C ILE A 53 8.32 5.78 1.47
N GLN A 54 7.26 5.53 0.72
CA GLN A 54 5.91 5.45 1.25
C GLN A 54 5.28 4.12 0.87
N LEU A 55 4.69 3.45 1.86
CA LEU A 55 3.85 2.29 1.62
C LEU A 55 2.42 2.78 1.36
N ASP A 56 1.81 2.33 0.27
CA ASP A 56 0.45 2.71 -0.11
C ASP A 56 -0.41 1.46 -0.27
N PHE A 57 -1.33 1.27 0.67
CA PHE A 57 -2.27 0.14 0.66
C PHE A 57 -3.62 0.49 0.03
N ASN A 58 -3.91 1.78 -0.18
CA ASN A 58 -5.24 2.24 -0.58
C ASN A 58 -5.37 2.35 -2.09
N ASN A 59 -4.35 2.86 -2.80
CA ASN A 59 -4.42 3.01 -4.24
C ASN A 59 -4.49 1.66 -5.00
N PRO A 60 -3.72 0.61 -4.62
CA PRO A 60 -3.88 -0.71 -5.25
C PRO A 60 -5.31 -1.25 -5.17
N ILE A 61 -5.99 -1.03 -4.04
CA ILE A 61 -7.39 -1.42 -3.85
C ILE A 61 -8.32 -0.56 -4.73
N ARG A 62 -8.13 0.77 -4.72
CA ARG A 62 -8.96 1.71 -5.50
C ARG A 62 -8.89 1.49 -7.00
N PHE A 63 -7.71 1.16 -7.52
CA PHE A 63 -7.51 0.84 -8.93
C PHE A 63 -7.78 -0.63 -9.26
N ASN A 64 -8.20 -1.42 -8.27
CA ASN A 64 -8.40 -2.86 -8.39
C ASN A 64 -7.22 -3.58 -9.07
N LEU A 65 -5.99 -3.23 -8.63
CA LEU A 65 -4.77 -3.86 -9.13
C LEU A 65 -4.71 -5.30 -8.65
N GLN A 66 -4.35 -6.20 -9.56
CA GLN A 66 -4.27 -7.64 -9.32
C GLN A 66 -3.05 -8.20 -10.08
N TYR A 67 -2.35 -9.16 -9.50
CA TYR A 67 -1.26 -9.87 -10.18
C TYR A 67 -1.51 -11.37 -10.16
N ARG A 68 -0.99 -12.09 -11.17
CA ARG A 68 -1.13 -13.55 -11.26
C ARG A 68 -0.16 -14.21 -10.28
N ARG A 69 -0.66 -15.09 -9.41
CA ARG A 69 0.17 -15.86 -8.49
C ARG A 69 0.91 -16.96 -9.26
N GLU A 70 2.19 -17.15 -8.96
CA GLU A 70 2.95 -18.30 -9.45
C GLU A 70 2.38 -19.60 -8.86
N GLY A 71 2.14 -20.61 -9.72
CA GLY A 71 1.72 -21.95 -9.30
C GLY A 71 0.21 -22.22 -9.22
N VAL A 72 -0.65 -21.32 -9.71
CA VAL A 72 -2.07 -21.64 -9.97
C VAL A 72 -2.20 -22.03 -11.45
N ASP A 73 -2.59 -23.28 -11.64
CA ASP A 73 -2.51 -24.09 -12.85
C ASP A 73 -2.73 -23.35 -14.17
N GLU A 74 -1.86 -23.63 -15.15
CA GLU A 74 -2.03 -23.26 -16.56
C GLU A 74 -3.29 -23.89 -17.20
N GLU A 75 -3.99 -24.78 -16.47
CA GLU A 75 -5.14 -25.55 -16.92
C GLU A 75 -6.50 -25.04 -16.41
N ALA A 76 -6.55 -23.99 -15.59
CA ALA A 76 -7.83 -23.36 -15.31
C ALA A 76 -8.37 -22.80 -16.64
N PRO A 77 -9.59 -23.21 -17.08
CA PRO A 77 -10.14 -22.66 -18.30
C PRO A 77 -10.13 -21.14 -18.16
N ALA A 78 -9.66 -20.46 -19.20
CA ALA A 78 -9.94 -19.04 -19.36
C ALA A 78 -11.46 -18.91 -19.53
N GLU A 79 -12.21 -19.11 -18.44
CA GLU A 79 -13.60 -18.72 -18.40
C GLU A 79 -13.60 -17.26 -18.80
N GLU A 80 -14.50 -16.95 -19.74
CA GLU A 80 -14.79 -15.60 -20.22
C GLU A 80 -15.28 -14.79 -19.02
N ASP A 81 -14.35 -14.40 -18.14
CA ASP A 81 -14.64 -13.84 -16.84
C ASP A 81 -14.91 -12.36 -17.08
N ASP A 82 -16.17 -12.14 -17.42
CA ASP A 82 -16.96 -10.94 -17.41
C ASP A 82 -16.20 -9.65 -17.74
N LYS A 83 -16.61 -9.01 -18.84
CA LYS A 83 -16.55 -7.55 -19.01
C LYS A 83 -17.43 -6.83 -17.97
N ALA A 84 -17.51 -7.33 -16.74
CA ALA A 84 -18.00 -6.57 -15.62
C ALA A 84 -16.99 -5.44 -15.41
N GLU A 85 -17.25 -4.31 -16.05
CA GLU A 85 -16.80 -3.01 -15.60
C GLU A 85 -17.03 -2.95 -14.09
N PHE A 86 -15.98 -3.20 -13.32
CA PHE A 86 -16.05 -3.09 -11.89
C PHE A 86 -15.98 -1.61 -11.55
N VAL A 87 -17.14 -1.00 -11.40
CA VAL A 87 -17.28 0.25 -10.66
C VAL A 87 -17.00 -0.12 -9.21
N GLY A 88 -15.87 0.33 -8.65
CA GLY A 88 -15.68 0.35 -7.21
C GLY A 88 -16.84 1.14 -6.62
N ALA A 89 -17.90 0.45 -6.22
CA ALA A 89 -19.14 1.09 -5.83
C ALA A 89 -18.89 1.72 -4.47
N VAL A 90 -18.85 3.05 -4.47
CA VAL A 90 -19.04 3.88 -3.29
C VAL A 90 -20.46 3.59 -2.79
N GLU A 91 -20.60 2.59 -1.94
CA GLU A 91 -21.83 2.38 -1.20
C GLU A 91 -21.87 3.37 -0.02
N ARG A 92 -23.07 3.76 0.39
CA ARG A 92 -23.25 4.49 1.65
C ARG A 92 -23.84 3.53 2.65
N ASP A 93 -23.24 3.45 3.84
CA ASP A 93 -23.82 2.70 4.94
C ASP A 93 -25.13 3.36 5.42
N ALA A 94 -25.83 2.74 6.36
CA ALA A 94 -27.08 3.26 6.90
C ALA A 94 -26.94 4.65 7.58
N SER A 95 -25.71 5.09 7.88
CA SER A 95 -25.38 6.40 8.44
C SER A 95 -24.99 7.45 7.37
N GLY A 96 -24.93 7.04 6.10
CA GLY A 96 -24.50 7.88 4.98
C GLY A 96 -22.98 7.94 4.78
N ALA A 97 -22.21 7.17 5.55
CA ALA A 97 -20.76 7.12 5.39
C ALA A 97 -20.39 6.30 4.16
N VAL A 98 -19.43 6.80 3.39
CA VAL A 98 -18.89 6.10 2.22
C VAL A 98 -18.13 4.86 2.69
N ILE A 99 -18.62 3.70 2.27
CA ILE A 99 -17.98 2.40 2.47
C ILE A 99 -17.43 1.89 1.14
N TRP A 100 -16.16 1.55 1.14
CA TRP A 100 -15.49 0.92 0.01
C TRP A 100 -15.55 -0.58 0.17
N ARG A 101 -16.08 -1.29 -0.84
CA ARG A 101 -15.97 -2.75 -0.94
C ARG A 101 -14.86 -3.12 -1.93
N GLU A 102 -14.00 -4.03 -1.51
CA GLU A 102 -13.00 -4.61 -2.40
C GLU A 102 -13.67 -5.36 -3.55
N GLY A 103 -13.14 -5.17 -4.76
CA GLY A 103 -13.56 -5.95 -5.92
C GLY A 103 -13.24 -7.43 -5.81
N LYS A 104 -14.01 -8.25 -6.52
CA LYS A 104 -13.77 -9.69 -6.58
C LYS A 104 -12.40 -9.95 -7.22
N LEU A 105 -11.58 -10.77 -6.56
CA LEU A 105 -10.33 -11.27 -7.14
C LEU A 105 -10.64 -12.29 -8.23
N ARG A 106 -9.93 -12.19 -9.36
CA ARG A 106 -9.96 -13.23 -10.39
C ARG A 106 -9.32 -14.51 -9.85
N THR A 107 -9.79 -15.66 -10.31
CA THR A 107 -9.20 -16.95 -9.94
C THR A 107 -7.72 -16.99 -10.32
N GLY A 108 -6.84 -17.31 -9.37
CA GLY A 108 -5.40 -17.32 -9.58
C GLY A 108 -4.70 -15.95 -9.52
N PHE A 109 -5.42 -14.89 -9.13
CA PHE A 109 -4.85 -13.56 -8.91
C PHE A 109 -4.85 -13.15 -7.43
N GLU A 110 -3.84 -12.37 -7.04
CA GLU A 110 -3.67 -11.79 -5.70
C GLU A 110 -3.60 -10.26 -5.75
N ARG A 111 -3.85 -9.61 -4.61
CA ARG A 111 -3.68 -8.16 -4.44
C ARG A 111 -2.23 -7.84 -4.03
N PRO A 112 -1.67 -6.71 -4.51
CA PRO A 112 -0.37 -6.21 -4.07
C PRO A 112 -0.28 -5.98 -2.56
#